data_AF-A0A0M9YR27-F1
#
_entry.id   AF-A0A0M9YR27-F1
#
_cell.length_a   1.000
_cell.length_b   1.000
_cell.length_c   1.000
_cell.angle_alpha   90.00
_cell.angle_beta   90.00
_cell.angle_gamma   90.00
#
_symmetry.space_group_name_H-M   'P 1'
#
loop_
_entity.id
_entity.type
_entity.pdbx_description
1 polymer ?
#
loop_
_entity_poly.entity_id
_entity_poly.type
_entity_poly.pdbx_seq_one_letter_code
_entity_poly.pdbx_strand_id
1 'polypeptide(L)'
;MRVNNLSSGLRLRGTSPARGRTAVGLAVAALAAGLTTGTGPAAAQPRTAAAAAAPDCSAAYRIEQKLSTGTTWRMCWRYDGKAGLVLDDVSYQPKGETKPIKVLNSARLGQIHVPYDDGKWEYDDLTGYNFAQGLMDMAPGECPGGTIKTVKVPDGNPDDPNVKGLCTTTRSRGHAYRMQDNFTNKLYQAQGKDLLVYTVNQVGWYEYMTEWRFQDDGTITMNVGATGSLSYDDYDSGDGRGWPIGKGAKASATSHSHNVFWRLDFALDGSSKNRVEQYDSAVTTRGQRTPTTKTTRTKVTKESTGDAKAYRWWRMVSATGKNKDGHARSYEIVPGTTTKYPGRSFTKHDLYFTQYNKCQLFASNNPGSCAGTGKSVDKWVNGQTLTHPIVWMNVGFHHIARDEDQQPMPVHWQGFSIVPRDVTAMNPLTPADLAWQNGHWQPRS
;
A
#
# COMPACT_ATOMS: atom_id res chain seq x y z
N MET A 1 -3.36 50.17 -51.71
CA MET A 1 -4.19 48.95 -51.90
C MET A 1 -4.63 48.52 -50.50
N ARG A 2 -5.92 48.40 -50.10
CA ARG A 2 -7.21 48.25 -50.83
C ARG A 2 -7.19 47.04 -51.79
N VAL A 3 -8.14 46.09 -51.80
CA VAL A 3 -9.57 46.15 -51.40
C VAL A 3 -10.02 44.94 -50.54
N ASN A 4 -11.15 45.16 -49.88
CA ASN A 4 -11.95 44.42 -48.89
C ASN A 4 -12.91 43.34 -49.48
N ASN A 5 -13.80 42.80 -48.62
CA ASN A 5 -15.07 42.05 -48.87
C ASN A 5 -14.96 40.49 -48.95
N LEU A 6 -15.82 39.65 -48.34
CA LEU A 6 -17.31 39.59 -48.11
C LEU A 6 -18.11 39.18 -49.37
N SER A 7 -19.19 38.39 -49.35
CA SER A 7 -19.87 37.49 -48.37
C SER A 7 -20.94 36.64 -49.13
N SER A 8 -22.03 36.01 -48.64
CA SER A 8 -22.72 35.82 -47.33
C SER A 8 -23.88 34.78 -47.45
N GLY A 9 -24.16 33.98 -46.40
CA GLY A 9 -25.47 33.30 -46.18
C GLY A 9 -25.51 31.77 -46.39
N LEU A 10 -26.57 31.05 -45.96
CA LEU A 10 -27.82 31.49 -45.30
C LEU A 10 -28.33 30.49 -44.22
N ARG A 11 -29.07 31.02 -43.24
CA ARG A 11 -29.78 30.32 -42.15
C ARG A 11 -31.11 29.69 -42.60
N LEU A 12 -31.71 28.86 -41.72
CA LEU A 12 -33.12 28.88 -41.20
C LEU A 12 -33.53 27.44 -40.73
N ARG A 13 -34.54 27.18 -39.89
CA ARG A 13 -35.02 27.76 -38.61
C ARG A 13 -36.16 26.88 -38.04
N GLY A 14 -36.28 26.78 -36.71
CA GLY A 14 -37.50 26.28 -36.02
C GLY A 14 -37.70 24.74 -35.98
N THR A 15 -38.66 24.21 -35.22
CA THR A 15 -39.52 24.83 -34.19
C THR A 15 -40.11 23.76 -33.26
N SER A 16 -40.25 24.04 -31.96
CA SER A 16 -41.02 23.18 -31.04
C SER A 16 -42.53 23.39 -31.21
N PRO A 17 -43.34 22.36 -30.89
CA PRO A 17 -44.45 22.57 -29.95
C PRO A 17 -44.46 21.51 -28.82
N ALA A 18 -45.47 21.56 -27.95
CA ALA A 18 -45.54 20.76 -26.73
C ALA A 18 -46.96 20.22 -26.44
N ARG A 19 -47.05 19.35 -25.42
CA ARG A 19 -48.27 18.80 -24.77
C ARG A 19 -49.06 17.74 -25.54
N GLY A 20 -49.03 16.52 -24.98
CA GLY A 20 -50.15 15.56 -25.04
C GLY A 20 -50.48 15.13 -23.61
N ARG A 21 -51.76 15.11 -23.24
CA ARG A 21 -52.25 14.62 -21.94
C ARG A 21 -52.98 13.31 -22.14
N THR A 22 -52.68 12.31 -21.31
CA THR A 22 -53.63 11.24 -20.97
C THR A 22 -53.62 11.04 -19.47
N ALA A 23 -54.75 11.31 -18.83
CA ALA A 23 -55.01 10.93 -17.45
C ALA A 23 -56.09 9.84 -17.48
N VAL A 24 -55.85 8.74 -16.77
CA VAL A 24 -56.90 7.77 -16.45
C VAL A 24 -57.12 7.87 -14.95
N GLY A 25 -58.23 8.50 -14.57
CA GLY A 25 -58.65 8.60 -13.17
C GLY A 25 -59.59 7.45 -12.82
N LEU A 26 -59.27 6.73 -11.76
CA LEU A 26 -60.20 5.83 -11.06
C LEU A 26 -60.05 6.10 -9.56
N ALA A 27 -61.10 6.63 -8.95
CA ALA A 27 -61.12 6.99 -7.53
C ALA A 27 -62.12 6.10 -6.80
N VAL A 28 -61.68 5.43 -5.72
CA VAL A 28 -62.55 4.69 -4.81
C VAL A 28 -62.10 4.92 -3.38
N ALA A 29 -63.08 5.30 -2.54
CA ALA A 29 -63.15 5.32 -1.08
C ALA A 29 -61.86 5.27 -0.24
N ALA A 30 -61.72 6.26 0.65
CA ALA A 30 -61.02 6.07 1.92
C ALA A 30 -61.92 5.25 2.87
N LEU A 31 -61.40 4.17 3.44
CA LEU A 31 -61.91 3.59 4.69
C LEU A 31 -60.84 3.73 5.76
N ALA A 32 -61.16 4.49 6.82
CA ALA A 32 -60.38 4.46 8.05
C ALA A 32 -60.85 3.27 8.91
N ALA A 33 -60.10 2.19 8.88
CA ALA A 33 -60.26 1.06 9.79
C ALA A 33 -59.06 1.00 10.73
N GLY A 34 -59.28 1.22 12.02
CA GLY A 34 -58.22 1.13 13.02
C GLY A 34 -57.80 -0.33 13.22
N LEU A 35 -56.50 -0.60 13.12
CA LEU A 35 -55.91 -1.88 13.52
C LEU A 35 -54.95 -1.66 14.70
N THR A 36 -55.03 -2.57 15.67
CA THR A 36 -54.34 -2.47 16.95
C THR A 36 -52.83 -2.69 16.80
N THR A 37 -52.05 -2.02 17.64
CA THR A 37 -50.58 -2.15 17.69
C THR A 37 -50.17 -3.48 18.33
N GLY A 38 -50.31 -4.58 17.59
CA GLY A 38 -49.76 -5.87 17.96
C GLY A 38 -48.24 -5.83 17.94
N THR A 39 -47.61 -5.91 19.10
CA THR A 39 -46.15 -5.99 19.24
C THR A 39 -45.66 -7.38 18.81
N GLY A 40 -45.49 -7.57 17.49
CA GLY A 40 -44.79 -8.74 16.96
C GLY A 40 -43.35 -8.79 17.49
N PRO A 41 -42.79 -9.99 17.75
CA PRO A 41 -41.43 -10.12 18.27
C PRO A 41 -40.43 -9.50 17.28
N ALA A 42 -39.59 -8.60 17.78
CA ALA A 42 -38.59 -7.92 16.96
C ALA A 42 -37.61 -8.97 16.38
N ALA A 43 -37.70 -9.21 15.07
CA ALA A 43 -36.79 -10.09 14.36
C ALA A 43 -35.36 -9.54 14.50
N ALA A 44 -34.55 -10.21 15.33
CA ALA A 44 -33.19 -9.78 15.59
C ALA A 44 -32.39 -9.78 14.28
N GLN A 45 -31.98 -8.59 13.82
CA GLN A 45 -31.07 -8.50 12.68
C GLN A 45 -29.83 -9.36 12.97
N PRO A 46 -29.41 -10.24 12.06
CA PRO A 46 -28.23 -11.05 12.28
C PRO A 46 -27.05 -10.11 12.48
N ARG A 47 -26.43 -10.16 13.68
CA ARG A 47 -25.20 -9.43 13.96
C ARG A 47 -24.22 -9.77 12.85
N THR A 48 -23.72 -8.75 12.15
CA THR A 48 -22.57 -8.92 11.27
C THR A 48 -21.46 -9.56 12.09
N ALA A 49 -21.09 -10.79 11.74
CA ALA A 49 -20.05 -11.51 12.44
C ALA A 49 -18.79 -10.63 12.41
N ALA A 50 -18.24 -10.33 13.59
CA ALA A 50 -16.90 -9.78 13.64
C ALA A 50 -15.99 -10.75 12.89
N ALA A 51 -15.11 -10.22 12.04
CA ALA A 51 -14.10 -11.05 11.39
C ALA A 51 -13.38 -11.83 12.50
N ALA A 52 -13.40 -13.16 12.41
CA ALA A 52 -12.75 -14.00 13.41
C ALA A 52 -11.28 -13.59 13.48
N ALA A 53 -10.79 -13.32 14.69
CA ALA A 53 -9.35 -13.13 14.89
C ALA A 53 -8.63 -14.38 14.36
N ALA A 54 -7.51 -14.17 13.67
CA ALA A 54 -6.69 -15.29 13.23
C ALA A 54 -6.28 -16.12 14.47
N PRO A 55 -6.25 -17.47 14.36
CA PRO A 55 -5.72 -18.29 15.44
C PRO A 55 -4.23 -17.94 15.63
N ASP A 56 -3.81 -17.72 16.88
CA ASP A 56 -2.42 -17.37 17.23
C ASP A 56 -1.45 -18.36 16.58
N CYS A 57 -0.56 -17.86 15.72
CA CYS A 57 0.14 -18.72 14.77
C CYS A 57 1.12 -19.65 15.48
N SER A 58 1.19 -20.90 15.01
CA SER A 58 2.10 -21.88 15.61
C SER A 58 3.56 -21.46 15.47
N ALA A 59 4.43 -21.96 16.36
CA ALA A 59 5.82 -21.51 16.49
C ALA A 59 6.65 -21.60 15.19
N ALA A 60 6.26 -22.45 14.22
CA ALA A 60 6.88 -22.51 12.89
C ALA A 60 6.64 -21.22 12.07
N TYR A 61 5.42 -20.68 12.17
CA TYR A 61 4.91 -19.51 11.44
C TYR A 61 5.13 -18.18 12.18
N ARG A 62 5.54 -18.21 13.44
CA ARG A 62 5.87 -17.01 14.21
C ARG A 62 7.28 -16.48 13.88
N ILE A 63 7.39 -15.16 13.78
CA ILE A 63 8.65 -14.40 13.81
C ILE A 63 8.59 -13.49 15.05
N GLU A 64 9.60 -13.58 15.91
CA GLU A 64 9.82 -12.65 17.01
C GLU A 64 11.29 -12.27 17.04
N GLN A 65 11.60 -11.00 16.76
CA GLN A 65 12.97 -10.49 16.73
C GLN A 65 13.10 -9.29 17.65
N LYS A 66 13.93 -9.44 18.69
CA LYS A 66 14.46 -8.32 19.44
C LYS A 66 15.70 -7.77 18.74
N LEU A 67 15.68 -6.48 18.43
CA LEU A 67 16.78 -5.76 17.79
C LEU A 67 17.79 -5.28 18.85
N SER A 68 19.03 -5.01 18.42
CA SER A 68 20.13 -4.62 19.32
C SER A 68 19.88 -3.33 20.11
N THR A 69 19.03 -2.45 19.59
CA THR A 69 18.56 -1.22 20.24
C THR A 69 17.47 -1.44 21.31
N GLY A 70 16.95 -2.66 21.44
CA GLY A 70 16.00 -3.08 22.48
C GLY A 70 14.54 -3.18 22.03
N THR A 71 14.20 -2.55 20.89
CA THR A 71 12.92 -2.74 20.19
C THR A 71 12.68 -4.21 19.84
N THR A 72 11.43 -4.68 19.91
CA THR A 72 11.04 -6.04 19.51
C THR A 72 9.88 -5.99 18.50
N TRP A 73 10.03 -6.72 17.40
CA TRP A 73 8.99 -6.93 16.40
C TRP A 73 8.44 -8.35 16.50
N ARG A 74 7.11 -8.50 16.34
CA ARG A 74 6.43 -9.81 16.32
C ARG A 74 5.41 -9.86 15.20
N MET A 75 5.33 -10.98 14.49
CA MET A 75 4.39 -11.21 13.39
C MET A 75 4.21 -12.70 13.13
N CYS A 76 3.16 -13.04 12.42
CA CYS A 76 2.93 -14.34 11.82
C CYS A 76 3.26 -14.24 10.32
N TRP A 77 4.01 -15.18 9.77
CA TRP A 77 4.15 -15.32 8.31
C TRP A 77 3.29 -16.49 7.84
N ARG A 78 2.73 -16.36 6.65
CA ARG A 78 2.15 -17.47 5.90
C ARG A 78 2.45 -17.31 4.42
N TYR A 79 2.23 -18.37 3.66
CA TYR A 79 2.33 -18.33 2.22
C TYR A 79 0.95 -18.46 1.57
N ASP A 80 0.63 -17.49 0.71
CA ASP A 80 -0.62 -17.34 0.00
C ASP A 80 -0.40 -17.83 -1.44
N GLY A 81 -1.17 -18.81 -1.91
CA GLY A 81 -0.99 -19.46 -3.22
C GLY A 81 -1.15 -18.56 -4.46
N LYS A 82 -1.25 -17.24 -4.27
CA LYS A 82 -1.27 -16.22 -5.31
C LYS A 82 -0.43 -14.98 -4.94
N ALA A 83 -0.54 -14.43 -3.71
CA ALA A 83 0.30 -13.27 -3.30
C ALA A 83 1.67 -13.62 -2.69
N GLY A 84 2.02 -14.90 -2.52
CA GLY A 84 3.26 -15.32 -1.89
C GLY A 84 3.32 -14.96 -0.41
N LEU A 85 4.35 -14.22 0.02
CA LEU A 85 4.54 -13.86 1.43
C LEU A 85 3.45 -12.92 1.95
N VAL A 86 2.76 -13.36 3.01
CA VAL A 86 1.83 -12.54 3.79
C VAL A 86 2.31 -12.47 5.24
N LEU A 87 2.33 -11.26 5.79
CA LEU A 87 2.65 -11.00 7.19
C LEU A 87 1.38 -10.58 7.92
N ASP A 88 0.87 -11.51 8.73
CA ASP A 88 -0.31 -11.32 9.58
C ASP A 88 0.11 -10.94 11.02
N ASP A 89 -0.83 -10.38 11.76
CA ASP A 89 -0.74 -10.11 13.20
C ASP A 89 0.40 -9.17 13.68
N VAL A 90 1.06 -8.44 12.78
CA VAL A 90 2.22 -7.55 13.02
C VAL A 90 2.03 -6.61 14.21
N SER A 91 2.99 -6.65 15.14
CA SER A 91 3.06 -5.77 16.31
C SER A 91 4.47 -5.28 16.62
N TYR A 92 4.52 -4.06 17.15
CA TYR A 92 5.71 -3.26 17.45
C TYR A 92 5.84 -3.06 18.96
N GLN A 93 7.00 -3.36 19.55
CA GLN A 93 7.29 -3.03 20.94
C GLN A 93 8.58 -2.19 21.00
N PRO A 94 8.48 -0.86 21.07
CA PRO A 94 9.65 -0.01 21.27
C PRO A 94 10.29 -0.25 22.63
N LYS A 95 11.58 0.08 22.73
CA LYS A 95 12.32 0.11 23.99
C LYS A 95 11.55 0.91 25.05
N GLY A 96 11.16 0.26 26.15
CA GLY A 96 10.48 0.89 27.28
C GLY A 96 8.95 0.89 27.25
N GLU A 97 8.30 0.32 26.24
CA GLU A 97 6.88 -0.06 26.35
C GLU A 97 6.76 -1.48 26.95
N THR A 98 5.85 -1.66 27.91
CA THR A 98 5.68 -2.93 28.65
C THR A 98 4.86 -3.98 27.90
N LYS A 99 4.19 -3.61 26.80
CA LYS A 99 3.36 -4.48 25.97
C LYS A 99 3.60 -4.17 24.48
N PRO A 100 3.45 -5.15 23.57
CA PRO A 100 3.46 -4.89 22.14
C PRO A 100 2.23 -4.07 21.71
N ILE A 101 2.44 -3.16 20.78
CA ILE A 101 1.43 -2.34 20.12
C ILE A 101 1.08 -3.03 18.80
N LYS A 102 -0.17 -3.43 18.62
CA LYS A 102 -0.62 -3.99 17.34
C LYS A 102 -0.56 -2.91 16.25
N VAL A 103 -0.06 -3.26 15.06
CA VAL A 103 0.04 -2.33 13.92
C VAL A 103 -0.85 -2.78 12.77
N LEU A 104 -0.62 -3.99 12.25
CA LEU A 104 -1.37 -4.56 11.13
C LEU A 104 -2.06 -5.86 11.56
N ASN A 105 -3.23 -6.10 11.00
CA ASN A 105 -3.91 -7.40 11.00
C ASN A 105 -3.31 -8.30 9.91
N SER A 106 -3.09 -7.73 8.71
CA SER A 106 -2.56 -8.44 7.54
C SER A 106 -1.84 -7.46 6.60
N ALA A 107 -0.71 -7.89 6.05
CA ALA A 107 0.10 -7.13 5.10
C ALA A 107 0.57 -8.05 3.97
N ARG A 108 0.22 -7.71 2.72
CA ARG A 108 0.47 -8.56 1.54
C ARG A 108 0.69 -7.72 0.28
N LEU A 109 1.25 -8.35 -0.75
CA LEU A 109 1.05 -7.89 -2.11
C LEU A 109 -0.43 -8.04 -2.53
N GLY A 110 -0.88 -7.07 -3.31
CA GLY A 110 -2.23 -6.96 -3.86
C GLY A 110 -2.29 -7.16 -5.37
N GLN A 111 -1.22 -6.91 -6.12
CA GLN A 111 -1.05 -7.30 -7.53
C GLN A 111 0.38 -6.95 -7.97
N ILE A 112 0.88 -7.58 -9.03
CA ILE A 112 1.92 -7.00 -9.89
C ILE A 112 1.33 -7.03 -11.30
N HIS A 113 1.11 -5.85 -11.88
CA HIS A 113 0.43 -5.69 -13.17
C HIS A 113 1.41 -5.13 -14.22
N VAL A 114 1.69 -5.97 -15.24
CA VAL A 114 2.77 -5.78 -16.22
C VAL A 114 2.23 -5.67 -17.65
N PRO A 115 1.80 -4.46 -18.08
CA PRO A 115 1.48 -4.18 -19.47
C PRO A 115 2.76 -3.82 -20.26
N TYR A 116 2.89 -4.40 -21.45
CA TYR A 116 3.91 -4.02 -22.44
C TYR A 116 3.42 -2.84 -23.28
N ASP A 117 4.32 -1.92 -23.61
CA ASP A 117 4.01 -0.72 -24.38
C ASP A 117 3.65 -1.04 -25.85
N ASP A 118 4.00 -2.24 -26.32
CA ASP A 118 3.60 -2.71 -27.64
C ASP A 118 2.14 -3.19 -27.72
N GLY A 119 1.48 -3.39 -26.57
CA GLY A 119 0.10 -3.84 -26.46
C GLY A 119 -0.15 -5.31 -26.84
N LYS A 120 0.88 -6.12 -27.11
CA LYS A 120 0.73 -7.58 -27.30
C LYS A 120 0.41 -8.28 -25.98
N TRP A 121 1.07 -7.85 -24.89
CA TRP A 121 1.06 -8.56 -23.60
C TRP A 121 0.65 -7.67 -22.42
N GLU A 122 -0.09 -8.28 -21.48
CA GLU A 122 -0.55 -7.68 -20.22
C GLU A 122 -0.69 -8.81 -19.18
N TYR A 123 0.12 -8.77 -18.12
CA TYR A 123 0.11 -9.78 -17.07
C TYR A 123 -0.40 -9.21 -15.74
N ASP A 124 -1.07 -10.07 -14.96
CA ASP A 124 -1.37 -9.88 -13.55
C ASP A 124 -0.69 -11.03 -12.80
N ASP A 125 0.58 -10.88 -12.43
CA ASP A 125 1.48 -11.99 -12.12
C ASP A 125 0.99 -12.85 -10.95
N LEU A 126 0.41 -12.20 -9.94
CA LEU A 126 -0.06 -12.86 -8.72
C LEU A 126 -1.31 -13.68 -8.95
N THR A 127 -2.23 -13.21 -9.79
CA THR A 127 -3.52 -13.89 -10.03
C THR A 127 -3.51 -14.80 -11.25
N GLY A 128 -2.77 -14.42 -12.30
CA GLY A 128 -2.79 -15.07 -13.62
C GLY A 128 -1.48 -15.75 -14.06
N TYR A 129 -0.32 -15.39 -13.50
CA TYR A 129 0.99 -15.91 -13.97
C TYR A 129 1.83 -16.60 -12.88
N ASN A 130 1.14 -17.24 -11.92
CA ASN A 130 1.70 -18.20 -10.97
C ASN A 130 2.88 -17.71 -10.09
N PHE A 131 2.95 -16.40 -9.79
CA PHE A 131 3.94 -15.78 -8.91
C PHE A 131 4.32 -16.61 -7.68
N ALA A 132 3.32 -17.04 -6.90
CA ALA A 132 3.55 -17.79 -5.66
C ALA A 132 4.13 -19.20 -5.90
N GLN A 133 3.81 -19.83 -7.03
CA GLN A 133 4.34 -21.16 -7.37
C GLN A 133 5.81 -21.07 -7.80
N GLY A 134 6.24 -19.94 -8.36
CA GLY A 134 7.65 -19.64 -8.69
C GLY A 134 8.53 -19.23 -7.50
N LEU A 135 8.22 -19.67 -6.27
CA LEU A 135 9.09 -19.41 -5.11
C LEU A 135 10.43 -20.13 -5.30
N MET A 136 11.55 -19.41 -5.13
CA MET A 136 12.91 -19.94 -5.36
C MET A 136 13.56 -20.41 -4.06
N ASP A 137 14.38 -21.47 -4.16
CA ASP A 137 15.25 -21.94 -3.07
C ASP A 137 16.40 -20.95 -2.84
N MET A 138 16.59 -20.49 -1.60
CA MET A 138 17.69 -19.57 -1.26
C MET A 138 18.96 -20.31 -0.81
N ALA A 139 20.10 -19.92 -1.37
CA ALA A 139 21.41 -20.25 -0.83
C ALA A 139 21.69 -19.44 0.46
N PRO A 140 22.52 -19.95 1.40
CA PRO A 140 22.85 -19.23 2.65
C PRO A 140 23.42 -17.81 2.46
N GLY A 141 24.11 -17.56 1.33
CA GLY A 141 24.65 -16.25 0.99
C GLY A 141 23.57 -15.19 0.68
N GLU A 142 22.38 -15.60 0.25
CA GLU A 142 21.26 -14.71 -0.07
C GLU A 142 20.49 -14.25 1.17
N CYS A 143 20.66 -14.94 2.30
CA CYS A 143 20.11 -14.57 3.61
C CYS A 143 21.24 -14.27 4.62
N PRO A 144 22.12 -13.30 4.34
CA PRO A 144 23.35 -13.09 5.11
C PRO A 144 23.03 -12.75 6.57
N GLY A 145 23.61 -13.53 7.50
CA GLY A 145 23.38 -13.39 8.94
C GLY A 145 21.96 -13.70 9.41
N GLY A 146 21.14 -14.36 8.59
CA GLY A 146 19.74 -14.68 8.87
C GLY A 146 19.46 -16.17 8.99
N THR A 147 18.16 -16.50 9.01
CA THR A 147 17.62 -17.86 8.92
C THR A 147 16.75 -17.97 7.68
N ILE A 148 16.95 -19.04 6.91
CA ILE A 148 16.08 -19.41 5.79
C ILE A 148 15.08 -20.45 6.30
N LYS A 149 13.79 -20.19 6.14
CA LYS A 149 12.70 -21.11 6.48
C LYS A 149 12.21 -21.84 5.24
N THR A 150 11.92 -23.14 5.39
CA THR A 150 11.16 -23.91 4.41
C THR A 150 9.70 -23.44 4.40
N VAL A 151 9.18 -23.25 3.20
CA VAL A 151 7.82 -22.82 2.88
C VAL A 151 7.14 -23.95 2.10
N LYS A 152 5.99 -24.43 2.58
CA LYS A 152 5.14 -25.29 1.76
C LYS A 152 4.30 -24.43 0.82
N VAL A 153 4.62 -24.49 -0.47
CA VAL A 153 3.98 -23.69 -1.53
C VAL A 153 2.61 -24.29 -1.88
N PRO A 154 1.49 -23.54 -1.72
CA PRO A 154 0.19 -24.00 -2.18
C PRO A 154 0.17 -24.10 -3.70
N ASP A 155 -0.36 -25.21 -4.21
CA ASP A 155 -0.46 -25.53 -5.65
C ASP A 155 0.89 -25.47 -6.40
N GLY A 156 2.01 -25.66 -5.68
CA GLY A 156 3.36 -25.79 -6.25
C GLY A 156 3.62 -27.19 -6.84
N ASN A 157 4.90 -27.52 -7.04
CA ASN A 157 5.31 -28.84 -7.53
C ASN A 157 4.71 -29.96 -6.65
N PRO A 158 3.95 -30.93 -7.20
CA PRO A 158 3.34 -32.01 -6.43
C PRO A 158 4.37 -32.98 -5.83
N ASP A 159 5.54 -33.14 -6.46
CA ASP A 159 6.58 -34.08 -6.02
C ASP A 159 7.42 -33.52 -4.87
N ASP A 160 7.73 -32.22 -4.88
CA ASP A 160 8.23 -31.49 -3.71
C ASP A 160 7.70 -30.05 -3.65
N PRO A 161 6.68 -29.77 -2.79
CA PRO A 161 6.14 -28.43 -2.59
C PRO A 161 6.92 -27.60 -1.54
N ASN A 162 8.10 -28.04 -1.07
CA ASN A 162 8.78 -27.47 0.10
C ASN A 162 10.06 -26.67 -0.25
N VAL A 163 9.90 -25.38 -0.53
CA VAL A 163 11.01 -24.50 -0.95
C VAL A 163 11.62 -23.74 0.22
N LYS A 164 12.95 -23.64 0.33
CA LYS A 164 13.67 -22.82 1.32
C LYS A 164 13.72 -21.36 0.88
N GLY A 165 12.55 -20.77 0.64
CA GLY A 165 12.41 -19.47 -0.03
C GLY A 165 12.14 -18.27 0.87
N LEU A 166 12.11 -18.42 2.20
CA LEU A 166 11.81 -17.33 3.13
C LEU A 166 13.01 -16.97 4.01
N CYS A 167 13.66 -15.83 3.72
CA CYS A 167 14.69 -15.26 4.58
C CYS A 167 14.09 -14.46 5.74
N THR A 168 14.72 -14.55 6.91
CA THR A 168 14.56 -13.61 8.03
C THR A 168 15.95 -13.22 8.55
N THR A 169 16.35 -11.95 8.44
CA THR A 169 17.68 -11.46 8.83
C THR A 169 17.60 -10.08 9.52
N THR A 170 18.71 -9.58 10.07
CA THR A 170 18.79 -8.23 10.63
C THR A 170 20.00 -7.45 10.10
N ARG A 171 19.77 -6.25 9.53
CA ARG A 171 20.81 -5.41 8.92
C ARG A 171 21.01 -4.09 9.70
N SER A 172 22.13 -3.41 9.49
CA SER A 172 22.34 -2.05 10.01
C SER A 172 21.65 -1.05 9.08
N ARG A 173 21.02 -0.01 9.64
CA ARG A 173 20.37 1.07 8.86
C ARG A 173 21.12 2.41 8.90
N GLY A 174 22.35 2.41 9.43
CA GLY A 174 23.11 3.62 9.71
C GLY A 174 22.63 4.33 10.98
N HIS A 175 22.70 5.66 11.03
CA HIS A 175 22.31 6.43 12.22
C HIS A 175 20.80 6.36 12.49
N ALA A 176 20.43 5.91 13.70
CA ALA A 176 19.09 6.11 14.25
C ALA A 176 18.87 7.56 14.71
N TYR A 177 19.93 8.23 15.18
CA TYR A 177 20.00 9.67 15.40
C TYR A 177 21.44 10.16 15.56
N ARG A 178 21.63 11.46 15.38
CA ARG A 178 22.82 12.23 15.80
C ARG A 178 22.39 13.64 16.21
N MET A 179 22.75 14.09 17.40
CA MET A 179 22.44 15.43 17.93
C MET A 179 23.63 15.94 18.74
N GLN A 180 24.05 17.18 18.47
CA GLN A 180 25.04 17.90 19.27
C GLN A 180 24.29 18.82 20.23
N ASP A 181 24.52 18.68 21.54
CA ASP A 181 24.03 19.64 22.52
C ASP A 181 25.00 20.83 22.59
N ASN A 182 24.51 22.01 22.22
CA ASN A 182 25.31 23.24 22.17
C ASN A 182 25.61 23.83 23.57
N PHE A 183 24.86 23.42 24.61
CA PHE A 183 25.03 23.92 25.98
C PHE A 183 25.98 23.04 26.79
N THR A 184 25.85 21.72 26.67
CA THR A 184 26.74 20.76 27.38
C THR A 184 27.92 20.27 26.55
N ASN A 185 28.00 20.66 25.27
CA ASN A 185 28.93 20.14 24.25
C ASN A 185 28.87 18.59 24.07
N LYS A 186 27.81 17.94 24.55
CA LYS A 186 27.65 16.48 24.50
C LYS A 186 27.10 16.03 23.15
N LEU A 187 27.79 15.08 22.52
CA LEU A 187 27.30 14.37 21.34
C LEU A 187 26.41 13.20 21.78
N TYR A 188 25.15 13.20 21.32
CA TYR A 188 24.23 12.07 21.41
C TYR A 188 24.12 11.41 20.03
N GLN A 189 24.40 10.12 19.93
CA GLN A 189 24.23 9.36 18.69
C GLN A 189 23.92 7.89 18.94
N ALA A 190 23.24 7.25 17.99
CA ALA A 190 23.05 5.81 17.96
C ALA A 190 23.04 5.29 16.52
N GLN A 191 23.50 4.05 16.32
CA GLN A 191 23.25 3.28 15.10
C GLN A 191 21.92 2.51 15.25
N GLY A 192 21.14 2.46 14.18
CA GLY A 192 19.86 1.75 14.11
C GLY A 192 19.99 0.39 13.44
N LYS A 193 19.00 -0.46 13.70
CA LYS A 193 18.91 -1.84 13.22
C LYS A 193 17.55 -2.08 12.54
N ASP A 194 17.57 -2.84 11.45
CA ASP A 194 16.38 -3.35 10.76
C ASP A 194 16.24 -4.86 11.00
N LEU A 195 14.99 -5.34 11.10
CA LEU A 195 14.58 -6.70 10.75
C LEU A 195 14.13 -6.71 9.28
N LEU A 196 14.59 -7.68 8.49
CA LEU A 196 14.15 -7.92 7.12
C LEU A 196 13.51 -9.31 7.02
N VAL A 197 12.37 -9.39 6.31
CA VAL A 197 11.68 -10.63 5.98
C VAL A 197 11.37 -10.60 4.48
N TYR A 198 11.84 -11.58 3.71
CA TYR A 198 11.68 -11.57 2.25
C TYR A 198 11.65 -12.95 1.58
N THR A 199 11.03 -12.98 0.40
CA THR A 199 11.05 -14.10 -0.55
C THR A 199 11.52 -13.63 -1.93
N VAL A 200 12.01 -14.55 -2.76
CA VAL A 200 12.32 -14.32 -4.17
C VAL A 200 11.42 -15.22 -5.01
N ASN A 201 10.71 -14.63 -5.96
CA ASN A 201 9.68 -15.29 -6.76
C ASN A 201 9.94 -15.07 -8.26
N GLN A 202 10.26 -16.13 -9.01
CA GLN A 202 10.45 -16.09 -10.45
C GLN A 202 9.10 -16.10 -11.20
N VAL A 203 8.99 -15.26 -12.22
CA VAL A 203 7.81 -15.08 -13.08
C VAL A 203 8.30 -14.96 -14.53
N GLY A 204 8.37 -16.09 -15.23
CA GLY A 204 9.00 -16.17 -16.54
C GLY A 204 10.47 -15.77 -16.49
N TRP A 205 10.83 -14.68 -17.17
CA TRP A 205 12.19 -14.13 -17.22
C TRP A 205 12.55 -13.25 -16.01
N TYR A 206 11.56 -12.73 -15.29
CA TYR A 206 11.75 -11.82 -14.15
C TYR A 206 11.81 -12.58 -12.82
N GLU A 207 12.48 -11.97 -11.85
CA GLU A 207 12.46 -12.36 -10.44
C GLU A 207 12.02 -11.17 -9.59
N TYR A 208 11.16 -11.42 -8.59
CA TYR A 208 10.65 -10.41 -7.69
C TYR A 208 11.05 -10.68 -6.23
N MET A 209 11.88 -9.79 -5.69
CA MET A 209 12.28 -9.77 -4.28
C MET A 209 11.23 -9.04 -3.45
N THR A 210 10.37 -9.77 -2.73
CA THR A 210 9.32 -9.15 -1.88
C THR A 210 9.88 -8.86 -0.50
N GLU A 211 10.34 -7.62 -0.24
CA GLU A 211 10.97 -7.21 1.02
C GLU A 211 10.00 -6.46 1.96
N TRP A 212 9.86 -7.00 3.18
CA TRP A 212 9.26 -6.31 4.32
C TRP A 212 10.35 -5.97 5.33
N ARG A 213 10.53 -4.68 5.62
CA ARG A 213 11.60 -4.16 6.47
C ARG A 213 11.02 -3.42 7.67
N PHE A 214 11.44 -3.83 8.86
CA PHE A 214 10.91 -3.41 10.14
C PHE A 214 12.02 -2.74 10.97
N GLN A 215 12.00 -1.40 11.00
CA GLN A 215 13.06 -0.58 11.59
C GLN A 215 12.87 -0.44 13.11
N ASP A 216 13.95 -0.17 13.85
CA ASP A 216 13.88 -0.08 15.31
C ASP A 216 13.18 1.16 15.89
N ASP A 217 13.00 2.22 15.09
CA ASP A 217 12.13 3.37 15.45
C ASP A 217 10.64 3.10 15.25
N GLY A 218 10.28 1.99 14.59
CA GLY A 218 8.92 1.57 14.30
C GLY A 218 8.50 1.74 12.85
N THR A 219 9.33 2.34 12.00
CA THR A 219 9.07 2.44 10.56
C THR A 219 8.95 1.05 9.93
N ILE A 220 7.97 0.88 9.05
CA ILE A 220 7.84 -0.31 8.20
C ILE A 220 7.98 0.15 6.75
N THR A 221 8.92 -0.44 6.02
CA THR A 221 9.18 -0.18 4.61
C THR A 221 8.84 -1.43 3.81
N MET A 222 8.13 -1.26 2.70
CA MET A 222 7.62 -2.33 1.85
C MET A 222 8.15 -2.12 0.44
N ASN A 223 8.93 -3.08 -0.06
CA ASN A 223 9.55 -2.99 -1.39
C ASN A 223 9.29 -4.26 -2.21
N VAL A 224 9.26 -4.09 -3.53
CA VAL A 224 9.49 -5.17 -4.50
C VAL A 224 10.72 -4.79 -5.32
N GLY A 225 11.71 -5.67 -5.34
CA GLY A 225 12.87 -5.59 -6.21
C GLY A 225 12.65 -6.41 -7.46
N ALA A 226 12.57 -5.79 -8.65
CA ALA A 226 12.54 -6.50 -9.92
C ALA A 226 13.97 -6.79 -10.39
N THR A 227 14.27 -8.04 -10.71
CA THR A 227 15.58 -8.56 -11.13
C THR A 227 15.36 -9.75 -12.10
N GLY A 228 16.38 -10.58 -12.36
CA GLY A 228 16.30 -11.72 -13.27
C GLY A 228 16.96 -11.42 -14.61
N SER A 229 16.22 -11.55 -15.71
CA SER A 229 16.68 -11.27 -17.08
C SER A 229 15.62 -10.52 -17.87
N LEU A 230 16.02 -9.72 -18.87
CA LEU A 230 15.08 -9.30 -19.90
C LEU A 230 14.61 -10.52 -20.71
N SER A 231 13.34 -10.50 -21.10
CA SER A 231 12.77 -11.43 -22.07
C SER A 231 13.43 -11.23 -23.44
N TYR A 232 14.13 -12.25 -23.96
CA TYR A 232 14.70 -12.17 -25.31
C TYR A 232 13.63 -12.24 -26.41
N ASP A 233 12.43 -12.76 -26.09
CA ASP A 233 11.31 -12.83 -27.03
C ASP A 233 10.79 -11.42 -27.39
N ASP A 234 11.06 -10.43 -26.53
CA ASP A 234 10.64 -9.03 -26.68
C ASP A 234 11.74 -8.11 -27.26
N TYR A 235 12.79 -8.69 -27.87
CA TYR A 235 13.94 -8.00 -28.46
C TYR A 235 13.72 -7.45 -29.90
N ASP A 236 12.48 -7.44 -30.39
CA ASP A 236 12.10 -7.06 -31.77
C ASP A 236 11.60 -5.60 -31.94
N SER A 237 11.67 -4.75 -30.91
CA SER A 237 10.92 -3.49 -30.84
C SER A 237 11.48 -2.35 -31.73
N GLY A 238 11.30 -2.45 -33.05
CA GLY A 238 11.86 -1.53 -34.04
C GLY A 238 11.17 -0.16 -34.19
N ASP A 239 10.04 0.10 -33.51
CA ASP A 239 9.15 1.25 -33.79
C ASP A 239 9.08 2.31 -32.67
N GLY A 240 10.06 2.31 -31.75
CA GLY A 240 10.17 3.28 -30.66
C GLY A 240 9.38 2.93 -29.39
N ARG A 241 8.73 1.77 -29.35
CA ARG A 241 8.08 1.21 -28.14
C ARG A 241 9.05 0.38 -27.26
N GLY A 242 10.34 0.67 -27.36
CA GLY A 242 11.42 -0.02 -26.67
C GLY A 242 12.77 0.63 -26.95
N TRP A 243 13.84 0.06 -26.41
CA TRP A 243 15.18 0.66 -26.41
C TRP A 243 16.23 -0.24 -27.08
N PRO A 244 17.12 0.29 -27.94
CA PRO A 244 18.16 -0.51 -28.59
C PRO A 244 19.18 -1.07 -27.60
N ILE A 245 19.49 -2.35 -27.74
CA ILE A 245 20.40 -3.09 -26.85
C ILE A 245 21.35 -4.01 -27.63
N GLY A 246 22.44 -4.36 -26.96
CA GLY A 246 23.45 -5.29 -27.44
C GLY A 246 24.36 -4.71 -28.54
N LYS A 247 25.34 -5.52 -28.95
CA LYS A 247 26.45 -5.10 -29.82
C LYS A 247 25.97 -4.56 -31.17
N GLY A 248 26.02 -3.23 -31.30
CA GLY A 248 25.69 -2.51 -32.52
C GLY A 248 24.19 -2.29 -32.73
N ALA A 249 23.38 -2.24 -31.66
CA ALA A 249 21.96 -1.86 -31.70
C ALA A 249 21.13 -2.66 -32.71
N LYS A 250 21.37 -3.98 -32.76
CA LYS A 250 20.69 -4.92 -33.69
C LYS A 250 19.42 -5.54 -33.10
N ALA A 251 19.18 -5.34 -31.82
CA ALA A 251 17.99 -5.78 -31.10
C ALA A 251 17.49 -4.59 -30.27
N SER A 252 16.21 -4.60 -29.91
CA SER A 252 15.61 -3.56 -29.07
C SER A 252 14.62 -4.19 -28.09
N ALA A 253 14.82 -4.00 -26.79
CA ALA A 253 13.93 -4.55 -25.77
C ALA A 253 12.67 -3.69 -25.62
N THR A 254 11.51 -4.34 -25.73
CA THR A 254 10.19 -3.70 -25.58
C THR A 254 10.00 -3.10 -24.19
N SER A 255 9.64 -1.81 -24.15
CA SER A 255 9.34 -1.10 -22.91
C SER A 255 8.03 -1.61 -22.30
N HIS A 256 7.94 -1.58 -20.97
CA HIS A 256 6.80 -2.11 -20.23
C HIS A 256 6.71 -1.43 -18.85
N SER A 257 5.57 -1.56 -18.17
CA SER A 257 5.39 -1.01 -16.82
C SER A 257 5.28 -2.11 -15.77
N HIS A 258 5.84 -1.92 -14.58
CA HIS A 258 5.65 -2.78 -13.41
C HIS A 258 4.79 -2.04 -12.38
N ASN A 259 3.50 -2.34 -12.29
CA ASN A 259 2.58 -1.68 -11.34
C ASN A 259 2.36 -2.59 -10.12
N VAL A 260 3.08 -2.35 -9.04
CA VAL A 260 3.01 -3.16 -7.82
C VAL A 260 2.00 -2.56 -6.86
N PHE A 261 1.06 -3.40 -6.40
CA PHE A 261 0.09 -3.04 -5.37
C PHE A 261 0.41 -3.75 -4.06
N TRP A 262 0.27 -3.06 -2.94
CA TRP A 262 0.24 -3.65 -1.59
C TRP A 262 -1.11 -3.40 -0.95
N ARG A 263 -1.58 -4.37 -0.16
CA ARG A 263 -2.83 -4.30 0.62
C ARG A 263 -2.48 -4.36 2.11
N LEU A 264 -2.75 -3.28 2.83
CA LEU A 264 -2.54 -3.17 4.27
C LEU A 264 -3.88 -3.14 5.02
N ASP A 265 -4.05 -4.09 5.93
CA ASP A 265 -5.15 -4.15 6.88
C ASP A 265 -4.63 -3.70 8.25
N PHE A 266 -5.02 -2.50 8.70
CA PHE A 266 -4.54 -1.91 9.95
C PHE A 266 -5.37 -2.35 11.16
N ALA A 267 -4.69 -2.73 12.24
CA ALA A 267 -5.29 -3.07 13.53
C ALA A 267 -4.60 -2.34 14.68
N LEU A 268 -4.41 -1.01 14.55
CA LEU A 268 -3.76 -0.18 15.57
C LEU A 268 -4.39 -0.41 16.95
N ASP A 269 -3.54 -0.70 17.94
CA ASP A 269 -3.94 -1.00 19.33
C ASP A 269 -5.00 -2.10 19.47
N GLY A 270 -5.05 -3.03 18.51
CA GLY A 270 -5.98 -4.18 18.49
C GLY A 270 -7.36 -3.86 17.91
N SER A 271 -7.57 -2.68 17.32
CA SER A 271 -8.85 -2.30 16.72
C SER A 271 -8.73 -2.16 15.20
N SER A 272 -9.62 -2.79 14.45
CA SER A 272 -9.77 -2.57 13.00
C SER A 272 -10.52 -1.28 12.65
N LYS A 273 -11.15 -0.61 13.64
CA LYS A 273 -12.01 0.58 13.46
C LYS A 273 -11.22 1.88 13.32
N ASN A 274 -10.09 1.80 12.63
CA ASN A 274 -9.16 2.91 12.44
C ASN A 274 -9.75 4.00 11.55
N ARG A 275 -9.19 5.21 11.67
CA ARG A 275 -9.67 6.41 10.98
C ARG A 275 -8.57 6.94 10.06
N VAL A 276 -8.92 7.22 8.81
CA VAL A 276 -8.01 7.84 7.85
C VAL A 276 -8.09 9.36 7.97
N GLU A 277 -6.94 10.02 8.05
CA GLU A 277 -6.83 11.48 8.03
C GLU A 277 -5.89 11.92 6.91
N GLN A 278 -6.37 12.80 6.03
CA GLN A 278 -5.58 13.46 4.99
C GLN A 278 -5.17 14.84 5.47
N TYR A 279 -3.95 15.25 5.16
CA TYR A 279 -3.44 16.60 5.42
C TYR A 279 -3.05 17.23 4.09
N ASP A 280 -3.53 18.44 3.82
CA ASP A 280 -3.16 19.27 2.66
C ASP A 280 -2.65 20.62 3.19
N SER A 281 -1.40 20.99 2.88
CA SER A 281 -0.93 22.38 3.15
C SER A 281 -0.97 23.24 1.90
N ALA A 282 -1.57 24.43 2.02
CA ALA A 282 -1.50 25.48 1.01
C ALA A 282 -0.45 26.52 1.43
N VAL A 283 0.37 26.94 0.47
CA VAL A 283 1.39 28.00 0.63
C VAL A 283 0.89 29.27 -0.06
N THR A 284 1.02 30.42 0.59
CA THR A 284 0.64 31.72 0.01
C THR A 284 1.72 32.24 -0.96
N THR A 285 1.36 33.15 -1.86
CA THR A 285 2.35 33.84 -2.72
C THR A 285 3.10 34.97 -1.99
N ARG A 286 2.56 35.46 -0.87
CA ARG A 286 3.12 36.55 -0.04
C ARG A 286 2.74 36.36 1.44
N GLY A 287 3.52 36.98 2.33
CA GLY A 287 3.24 37.11 3.77
C GLY A 287 4.08 38.26 4.35
N GLN A 288 4.16 38.38 5.68
CA GLN A 288 4.79 39.54 6.33
C GLN A 288 6.30 39.69 6.06
N ARG A 289 7.01 38.57 5.85
CA ARG A 289 8.44 38.52 5.48
C ARG A 289 8.74 37.46 4.42
N THR A 290 8.03 36.34 4.50
CA THR A 290 8.03 35.24 3.53
C THR A 290 6.59 34.80 3.28
N PRO A 291 6.33 33.97 2.25
CA PRO A 291 5.16 33.09 2.20
C PRO A 291 4.82 32.43 3.55
N THR A 292 3.54 32.18 3.77
CA THR A 292 3.04 31.41 4.92
C THR A 292 2.37 30.12 4.45
N THR A 293 2.35 29.12 5.32
CA THR A 293 1.79 27.78 5.03
C THR A 293 0.66 27.49 5.99
N LYS A 294 -0.51 27.08 5.48
CA LYS A 294 -1.65 26.65 6.29
C LYS A 294 -2.06 25.23 5.92
N THR A 295 -2.08 24.34 6.92
CA THR A 295 -2.47 22.94 6.77
C THR A 295 -3.94 22.73 7.13
N THR A 296 -4.67 22.06 6.25
CA THR A 296 -6.04 21.56 6.50
C THR A 296 -5.98 20.07 6.79
N ARG A 297 -6.65 19.62 7.86
CA ARG A 297 -6.79 18.21 8.26
C ARG A 297 -8.21 17.74 7.93
N THR A 298 -8.32 16.80 7.00
CA THR A 298 -9.58 16.25 6.50
C THR A 298 -9.75 14.81 7.01
N LYS A 299 -10.89 14.50 7.63
CA LYS A 299 -11.26 13.12 7.97
C LYS A 299 -11.77 12.42 6.71
N VAL A 300 -11.11 11.35 6.28
CA VAL A 300 -11.57 10.52 5.17
C VAL A 300 -12.53 9.48 5.75
N THR A 301 -13.83 9.77 5.66
CA THR A 301 -14.91 8.96 6.25
C THR A 301 -15.61 8.05 5.24
N LYS A 302 -15.28 8.19 3.97
CA LYS A 302 -15.76 7.39 2.85
C LYS A 302 -14.58 6.89 2.03
N GLU A 303 -14.79 5.82 1.29
CA GLU A 303 -13.82 5.34 0.31
C GLU A 303 -13.40 6.46 -0.64
N SER A 304 -12.10 6.54 -0.92
CA SER A 304 -11.53 7.57 -1.79
C SER A 304 -10.23 7.10 -2.41
N THR A 305 -9.83 7.73 -3.51
CA THR A 305 -8.47 7.64 -4.04
C THR A 305 -7.61 8.77 -3.50
N GLY A 306 -6.29 8.68 -3.67
CA GLY A 306 -5.34 9.70 -3.27
C GLY A 306 -4.10 9.71 -4.17
N ASP A 307 -3.65 10.92 -4.48
CA ASP A 307 -2.42 11.17 -5.25
C ASP A 307 -1.45 12.02 -4.45
N ALA A 308 -0.19 11.58 -4.41
CA ALA A 308 0.93 12.26 -3.80
C ALA A 308 1.18 13.59 -4.53
N LYS A 309 1.43 14.65 -3.75
CA LYS A 309 1.75 15.99 -4.25
C LYS A 309 2.47 16.79 -3.16
N ALA A 310 2.99 17.96 -3.53
CA ALA A 310 3.59 18.90 -2.59
C ALA A 310 2.67 19.15 -1.37
N TYR A 311 3.23 18.92 -0.17
CA TYR A 311 2.57 19.03 1.13
C TYR A 311 1.22 18.30 1.29
N ARG A 312 1.04 17.15 0.64
CA ARG A 312 -0.02 16.19 0.98
C ARG A 312 0.56 14.92 1.60
N TRP A 313 -0.06 14.47 2.68
CA TRP A 313 0.21 13.18 3.32
C TRP A 313 -1.06 12.64 3.99
N TRP A 314 -1.03 11.37 4.39
CA TRP A 314 -2.14 10.70 5.08
C TRP A 314 -1.64 9.97 6.31
N ARG A 315 -2.53 9.69 7.25
CA ARG A 315 -2.27 8.72 8.32
C ARG A 315 -3.47 7.85 8.64
N MET A 316 -3.18 6.62 9.03
CA MET A 316 -4.11 5.74 9.71
C MET A 316 -4.01 6.02 11.22
N VAL A 317 -5.14 6.35 11.85
CA VAL A 317 -5.22 6.76 13.27
C VAL A 317 -6.00 5.74 14.07
N SER A 318 -5.45 5.36 15.22
CA SER A 318 -6.02 4.40 16.15
C SER A 318 -7.45 4.78 16.55
N ALA A 319 -8.30 3.76 16.64
CA ALA A 319 -9.66 3.89 17.16
C ALA A 319 -9.67 4.28 18.65
N THR A 320 -8.73 3.73 19.40
CA THR A 320 -8.79 3.52 20.86
C THR A 320 -7.51 3.90 21.60
N GLY A 321 -6.34 3.65 21.02
CA GLY A 321 -5.05 3.77 21.71
C GLY A 321 -4.42 5.15 21.61
N LYS A 322 -3.59 5.45 22.62
CA LYS A 322 -2.89 6.72 22.79
C LYS A 322 -1.45 6.52 23.25
N ASN A 323 -0.58 7.48 22.95
CA ASN A 323 0.74 7.59 23.59
C ASN A 323 0.62 8.13 25.02
N LYS A 324 1.77 8.33 25.69
CA LYS A 324 1.83 8.79 27.09
C LYS A 324 1.38 10.25 27.28
N ASP A 325 1.36 11.06 26.21
CA ASP A 325 0.88 12.45 26.23
C ASP A 325 -0.61 12.55 25.85
N GLY A 326 -1.26 11.41 25.60
CA GLY A 326 -2.68 11.34 25.26
C GLY A 326 -3.03 11.64 23.79
N HIS A 327 -2.04 11.78 22.91
CA HIS A 327 -2.22 11.81 21.45
C HIS A 327 -2.66 10.41 20.96
N ALA A 328 -3.53 10.34 19.95
CA ALA A 328 -3.97 9.05 19.39
C ALA A 328 -2.85 8.43 18.54
N ARG A 329 -2.48 7.16 18.81
CA ARG A 329 -1.39 6.49 18.07
C ARG A 329 -1.77 6.38 16.59
N SER A 330 -0.82 6.61 15.70
CA SER A 330 -1.07 6.59 14.25
C SER A 330 0.16 6.16 13.44
N TYR A 331 -0.07 5.77 12.19
CA TYR A 331 0.99 5.57 11.21
C TYR A 331 0.71 6.46 10.01
N GLU A 332 1.69 7.30 9.67
CA GLU A 332 1.67 8.12 8.45
C GLU A 332 2.09 7.28 7.25
N ILE A 333 1.40 7.46 6.13
CA ILE A 333 1.67 6.79 4.86
C ILE A 333 2.59 7.69 4.05
N VAL A 334 3.76 7.17 3.69
CA VAL A 334 4.81 7.84 2.93
C VAL A 334 4.95 7.13 1.58
N PRO A 335 4.26 7.58 0.52
CA PRO A 335 4.43 7.03 -0.84
C PRO A 335 5.87 7.18 -1.32
N GLY A 336 6.37 6.18 -2.04
CA GLY A 336 7.64 6.28 -2.77
C GLY A 336 7.50 7.00 -4.11
N THR A 337 8.61 7.10 -4.83
CA THR A 337 8.64 7.53 -6.24
C THR A 337 7.85 6.55 -7.09
N THR A 338 7.00 7.05 -7.98
CA THR A 338 6.08 6.22 -8.78
C THR A 338 5.85 6.83 -10.17
N THR A 339 5.99 6.01 -11.21
CA THR A 339 5.61 6.29 -12.60
C THR A 339 4.30 5.56 -12.89
N LYS A 340 3.16 6.23 -12.64
CA LYS A 340 1.82 5.66 -12.81
C LYS A 340 1.51 5.32 -14.27
N TYR A 341 1.16 4.07 -14.55
CA TYR A 341 0.65 3.66 -15.86
C TYR A 341 -0.78 4.20 -16.10
N PRO A 342 -1.04 4.99 -17.16
CA PRO A 342 -2.37 5.56 -17.42
C PRO A 342 -3.31 4.64 -18.22
N GLY A 343 -2.84 3.50 -18.71
CA GLY A 343 -3.59 2.63 -19.63
C GLY A 343 -4.69 1.77 -18.99
N ARG A 344 -4.71 1.61 -17.65
CA ARG A 344 -5.81 1.02 -16.89
C ARG A 344 -6.34 2.01 -15.86
N SER A 345 -7.59 1.86 -15.42
CA SER A 345 -8.20 2.81 -14.47
C SER A 345 -7.80 2.57 -13.02
N PHE A 346 -7.37 1.35 -12.68
CA PHE A 346 -6.91 0.98 -11.34
C PHE A 346 -5.45 1.32 -11.04
N THR A 347 -4.66 1.71 -12.04
CA THR A 347 -3.27 2.17 -11.91
C THR A 347 -3.12 3.70 -11.89
N LYS A 348 -4.24 4.45 -11.94
CA LYS A 348 -4.26 5.92 -12.12
C LYS A 348 -4.05 6.74 -10.85
N HIS A 349 -4.16 6.15 -9.67
CA HIS A 349 -3.88 6.81 -8.41
C HIS A 349 -2.77 6.11 -7.65
N ASP A 350 -2.10 6.85 -6.77
CA ASP A 350 -1.05 6.29 -5.92
C ASP A 350 -1.67 5.42 -4.82
N LEU A 351 -2.76 5.85 -4.19
CA LEU A 351 -3.45 5.06 -3.16
C LEU A 351 -4.97 5.04 -3.30
N TYR A 352 -5.56 4.00 -2.72
CA TYR A 352 -6.99 3.79 -2.60
C TYR A 352 -7.32 3.39 -1.15
N PHE A 353 -8.34 4.00 -0.57
CA PHE A 353 -8.94 3.55 0.69
C PHE A 353 -10.27 2.87 0.38
N THR A 354 -10.37 1.56 0.62
CA THR A 354 -11.65 0.82 0.52
C THR A 354 -12.16 0.40 1.88
N GLN A 355 -13.46 0.14 2.00
CA GLN A 355 -14.02 -0.52 3.18
C GLN A 355 -13.67 -2.02 3.11
N TYR A 356 -13.22 -2.62 4.23
CA TYR A 356 -12.91 -4.04 4.29
C TYR A 356 -14.05 -4.90 3.75
N ASN A 357 -13.70 -5.76 2.79
CA ASN A 357 -14.52 -6.79 2.19
C ASN A 357 -13.64 -8.05 1.99
N LYS A 358 -14.16 -9.21 2.40
CA LYS A 358 -13.44 -10.49 2.37
C LYS A 358 -13.00 -10.96 0.97
N CYS A 359 -13.65 -10.46 -0.09
CA CYS A 359 -13.33 -10.77 -1.48
C CYS A 359 -12.63 -9.63 -2.24
N GLN A 360 -12.23 -8.57 -1.54
CA GLN A 360 -11.29 -7.58 -2.05
C GLN A 360 -9.88 -7.98 -1.59
N LEU A 361 -9.24 -8.88 -2.34
CA LEU A 361 -7.94 -9.49 -2.01
C LEU A 361 -6.81 -8.99 -2.91
N PHE A 362 -7.10 -8.76 -4.19
CA PHE A 362 -6.16 -8.31 -5.22
C PHE A 362 -6.65 -7.03 -5.92
N ALA A 363 -5.76 -6.14 -6.38
CA ALA A 363 -6.15 -4.84 -6.95
C ALA A 363 -6.88 -4.95 -8.30
N SER A 364 -6.73 -6.08 -8.99
CA SER A 364 -7.40 -6.51 -10.21
C SER A 364 -7.82 -7.99 -10.08
N ASN A 365 -8.67 -8.49 -10.98
CA ASN A 365 -8.79 -9.92 -11.35
C ASN A 365 -8.72 -10.95 -10.20
N ASN A 366 -9.58 -10.76 -9.19
CA ASN A 366 -9.62 -11.61 -8.00
C ASN A 366 -10.04 -13.06 -8.36
N PRO A 367 -9.36 -14.11 -7.86
CA PRO A 367 -9.61 -15.48 -8.29
C PRO A 367 -10.80 -16.16 -7.59
N GLY A 368 -11.22 -17.30 -8.14
CA GLY A 368 -12.16 -18.22 -7.50
C GLY A 368 -13.53 -17.61 -7.18
N SER A 369 -14.07 -17.94 -6.00
CA SER A 369 -15.38 -17.45 -5.54
C SER A 369 -15.49 -15.93 -5.36
N CYS A 370 -14.37 -15.21 -5.43
CA CYS A 370 -14.32 -13.75 -5.32
C CYS A 370 -14.30 -13.03 -6.67
N ALA A 371 -14.23 -13.72 -7.81
CA ALA A 371 -14.15 -13.12 -9.15
C ALA A 371 -15.34 -12.21 -9.52
N GLY A 372 -16.51 -12.40 -8.89
CA GLY A 372 -17.69 -11.56 -9.10
C GLY A 372 -17.68 -10.20 -8.39
N THR A 373 -16.67 -9.89 -7.56
CA THR A 373 -16.69 -8.77 -6.59
C THR A 373 -16.43 -7.38 -7.20
N GLY A 374 -16.64 -7.22 -8.51
CA GLY A 374 -16.18 -6.05 -9.27
C GLY A 374 -14.70 -6.16 -9.65
N LYS A 375 -14.34 -5.65 -10.84
CA LYS A 375 -13.10 -6.04 -11.53
C LYS A 375 -11.79 -5.55 -10.89
N SER A 376 -11.82 -4.41 -10.20
CA SER A 376 -10.61 -3.72 -9.75
C SER A 376 -10.86 -2.67 -8.66
N VAL A 377 -9.80 -2.27 -7.94
CA VAL A 377 -9.86 -1.40 -6.76
C VAL A 377 -10.50 -0.03 -7.00
N ASP A 378 -10.36 0.53 -8.20
CA ASP A 378 -11.01 1.79 -8.58
C ASP A 378 -12.54 1.68 -8.76
N LYS A 379 -13.08 0.46 -8.96
CA LYS A 379 -14.53 0.20 -8.99
C LYS A 379 -15.10 -0.09 -7.61
N TRP A 380 -14.24 -0.43 -6.66
CA TRP A 380 -14.63 -0.62 -5.27
C TRP A 380 -14.81 0.70 -4.54
N VAL A 381 -13.99 1.71 -4.84
CA VAL A 381 -14.15 3.08 -4.35
C VAL A 381 -15.44 3.70 -4.91
N ASN A 382 -16.56 3.40 -4.26
CA ASN A 382 -17.90 3.85 -4.63
C ASN A 382 -18.46 4.91 -3.66
N GLY A 383 -17.71 5.19 -2.58
CA GLY A 383 -18.10 6.15 -1.55
C GLY A 383 -18.86 5.51 -0.39
N GLN A 384 -18.68 4.21 -0.15
CA GLN A 384 -19.12 3.52 1.07
C GLN A 384 -18.45 4.15 2.30
N THR A 385 -19.11 4.12 3.45
CA THR A 385 -18.55 4.64 4.71
C THR A 385 -17.42 3.74 5.22
N LEU A 386 -16.26 4.33 5.52
CA LEU A 386 -15.12 3.63 6.12
C LEU A 386 -15.39 3.40 7.61
N THR A 387 -15.52 2.13 7.98
CA THR A 387 -15.65 1.64 9.37
C THR A 387 -14.56 0.64 9.75
N HIS A 388 -13.94 0.01 8.75
CA HIS A 388 -12.70 -0.77 8.82
C HIS A 388 -11.96 -0.50 7.49
N PRO A 389 -11.12 0.56 7.43
CA PRO A 389 -10.46 0.97 6.20
C PRO A 389 -9.27 0.08 5.84
N ILE A 390 -9.20 -0.31 4.57
CA ILE A 390 -8.06 -1.00 3.96
C ILE A 390 -7.31 -0.01 3.08
N VAL A 391 -5.98 -0.01 3.20
CA VAL A 391 -5.10 0.82 2.36
C VAL A 391 -4.59 -0.04 1.22
N TRP A 392 -4.78 0.44 0.00
CA TRP A 392 -4.08 -0.06 -1.19
C TRP A 392 -3.07 1.00 -1.62
N MET A 393 -1.80 0.64 -1.70
CA MET A 393 -0.73 1.47 -2.28
C MET A 393 -0.37 0.88 -3.64
N ASN A 394 -0.31 1.72 -4.67
CA ASN A 394 0.18 1.44 -6.01
C ASN A 394 1.52 2.19 -6.19
N VAL A 395 2.58 1.47 -6.52
CA VAL A 395 3.85 2.06 -6.98
C VAL A 395 4.13 1.48 -8.36
N GLY A 396 4.32 2.37 -9.33
CA GLY A 396 4.62 2.01 -10.71
C GLY A 396 6.06 2.31 -11.07
N PHE A 397 6.67 1.45 -11.87
CA PHE A 397 7.93 1.68 -12.55
C PHE A 397 7.71 1.52 -14.06
N HIS A 398 8.12 2.49 -14.87
CA HIS A 398 8.15 2.34 -16.32
C HIS A 398 9.56 1.95 -16.74
N HIS A 399 9.71 0.75 -17.29
CA HIS A 399 10.98 0.15 -17.63
C HIS A 399 11.27 0.35 -19.12
N ILE A 400 12.06 1.38 -19.40
CA ILE A 400 12.78 1.51 -20.67
C ILE A 400 14.16 0.88 -20.40
N ALA A 401 14.31 -0.39 -20.80
CA ALA A 401 15.48 -1.21 -20.45
C ALA A 401 16.78 -0.71 -21.12
N ARG A 402 17.92 -0.92 -20.49
CA ARG A 402 19.25 -0.49 -20.96
C ARG A 402 20.16 -1.68 -21.25
N ASP A 403 21.33 -1.42 -21.83
CA ASP A 403 22.39 -2.44 -22.00
C ASP A 403 22.83 -3.06 -20.65
N GLU A 404 22.80 -2.29 -19.55
CA GLU A 404 23.13 -2.86 -18.23
C GLU A 404 22.05 -3.79 -17.68
N ASP A 405 20.83 -3.78 -18.23
CA ASP A 405 19.68 -4.50 -17.68
C ASP A 405 19.49 -5.91 -18.28
N GLN A 406 20.28 -6.32 -19.29
CA GLN A 406 20.06 -7.54 -20.08
C GLN A 406 19.99 -8.84 -19.24
N GLN A 407 21.14 -9.34 -18.77
CA GLN A 407 21.25 -10.52 -17.92
C GLN A 407 22.64 -10.60 -17.24
N PRO A 408 22.73 -10.77 -15.91
CA PRO A 408 21.64 -10.60 -14.94
C PRO A 408 21.23 -9.12 -14.82
N MET A 409 19.92 -8.86 -14.74
CA MET A 409 19.39 -7.50 -14.56
C MET A 409 19.72 -6.98 -13.14
N PRO A 410 20.23 -5.74 -12.98
CA PRO A 410 20.38 -5.11 -11.67
C PRO A 410 19.03 -4.89 -10.99
N VAL A 411 18.96 -5.10 -9.66
CA VAL A 411 17.69 -5.01 -8.92
C VAL A 411 17.11 -3.58 -8.93
N HIS A 412 16.00 -3.38 -9.64
CA HIS A 412 15.20 -2.15 -9.52
C HIS A 412 14.26 -2.26 -8.32
N TRP A 413 14.41 -1.36 -7.34
CA TRP A 413 13.56 -1.33 -6.15
C TRP A 413 12.47 -0.27 -6.25
N GLN A 414 11.20 -0.71 -6.16
CA GLN A 414 10.04 0.16 -5.98
C GLN A 414 9.26 -0.22 -4.70
N GLY A 415 8.71 0.78 -4.02
CA GLY A 415 8.16 0.58 -2.68
C GLY A 415 7.70 1.86 -2.00
N PHE A 416 7.32 1.74 -0.74
CA PHE A 416 6.82 2.84 0.11
C PHE A 416 7.07 2.55 1.58
N SER A 417 6.74 3.49 2.48
CA SER A 417 6.84 3.26 3.92
C SER A 417 5.59 3.71 4.68
N ILE A 418 5.40 3.13 5.86
CA ILE A 418 4.52 3.66 6.90
C ILE A 418 5.37 3.99 8.14
N VAL A 419 5.28 5.23 8.61
CA VAL A 419 6.12 5.77 9.70
C VAL A 419 5.29 6.01 10.97
N PRO A 420 5.81 5.68 12.17
CA PRO A 420 5.14 5.98 13.43
C PRO A 420 4.88 7.48 13.60
N ARG A 421 3.63 7.84 13.91
CA ARG A 421 3.25 9.21 14.25
C ARG A 421 2.36 9.20 15.49
N ASP A 422 2.77 9.92 16.54
CA ASP A 422 2.13 9.85 17.86
C ASP A 422 2.08 8.42 18.47
N VAL A 423 2.92 7.47 18.01
CA VAL A 423 2.94 6.07 18.57
C VAL A 423 3.57 6.04 19.95
N THR A 424 4.66 6.78 20.15
CA THR A 424 5.29 7.05 21.44
C THR A 424 5.22 8.55 21.73
N ALA A 425 5.64 8.96 22.93
CA ALA A 425 5.69 10.38 23.30
C ALA A 425 6.85 11.09 22.58
N MET A 426 8.06 10.61 22.84
CA MET A 426 9.28 10.98 22.12
C MET A 426 9.68 9.88 21.14
N ASN A 427 10.77 10.11 20.39
CA ASN A 427 11.49 9.04 19.68
C ASN A 427 11.77 7.86 20.65
N PRO A 428 11.42 6.61 20.32
CA PRO A 428 11.57 5.46 21.21
C PRO A 428 13.03 5.10 21.55
N LEU A 429 14.00 5.68 20.83
CA LEU A 429 15.43 5.49 21.02
C LEU A 429 16.09 6.66 21.80
N THR A 430 15.30 7.65 22.25
CA THR A 430 15.74 8.78 23.08
C THR A 430 16.54 8.29 24.31
N PRO A 431 17.76 8.81 24.57
CA PRO A 431 18.53 8.46 25.76
C PRO A 431 17.92 9.10 27.03
N ALA A 432 18.12 8.47 28.19
CA ALA A 432 17.51 8.90 29.45
C ALA A 432 17.80 10.38 29.80
N ASP A 433 19.04 10.83 29.55
CA ASP A 433 19.53 12.21 29.71
C ASP A 433 18.71 13.28 28.95
N LEU A 434 17.92 12.87 27.95
CA LEU A 434 17.07 13.72 27.11
C LEU A 434 15.57 13.44 27.31
N ALA A 435 15.17 12.49 28.15
CA ALA A 435 13.76 12.16 28.37
C ALA A 435 12.93 13.31 28.98
N TRP A 436 13.60 14.27 29.62
CA TRP A 436 12.99 15.51 30.14
C TRP A 436 12.59 16.51 29.04
N GLN A 437 13.02 16.34 27.79
CA GLN A 437 12.71 17.26 26.69
C GLN A 437 11.25 17.15 26.20
N ASN A 438 10.45 16.23 26.74
CA ASN A 438 9.11 15.90 26.21
C ASN A 438 8.11 17.08 26.36
N GLY A 439 7.97 17.88 25.30
CA GLY A 439 7.14 19.10 25.31
C GLY A 439 7.73 20.29 26.07
N HIS A 440 8.97 20.18 26.58
CA HIS A 440 9.65 21.27 27.27
C HIS A 440 10.22 22.27 26.26
N TRP A 441 9.79 23.53 26.35
CA TRP A 441 10.14 24.60 25.41
C TRP A 441 11.28 25.51 25.87
N GLN A 442 11.67 25.41 27.15
CA GLN A 442 12.73 26.22 27.74
C GLN A 442 14.09 25.54 27.52
N PRO A 443 15.17 26.30 27.22
CA PRO A 443 16.53 25.77 27.22
C PRO A 443 16.90 25.13 28.56
N ARG A 444 17.86 24.22 28.54
CA ARG A 444 18.46 23.67 29.77
C ARG A 444 19.21 24.79 30.48
N SER A 445 18.87 25.03 31.75
CA SER A 445 19.64 25.84 32.71
C SER A 445 20.92 25.11 33.14
#